data_AF-A0A9Q0VBP6-F1
#
_entry.id   AF-A0A9Q0VBP6-F1
#
_cell.length_a   1.000
_cell.length_b   1.000
_cell.length_c   1.000
_cell.angle_alpha   90.00
_cell.angle_beta   90.00
_cell.angle_gamma   90.00
#
_symmetry.space_group_name_H-M   'P 1'
#
loop_
_entity.id
_entity.type
_entity.pdbx_description
1 polymer ?
#
loop_
_entity_poly.entity_id
_entity_poly.type
_entity_poly.pdbx_seq_one_letter_code
_entity_poly.pdbx_strand_id
1 'polypeptide(L)'
;MVSAKSADLVVATDGDTKALELLAQNVAFNLSQPSLAKLNTKRLEWGNREHIEAIKDLNSGGFEVIIGTDVTYIPEAILPLFSTAKELISRDRNGGDQGTSSNSLPYLSPS
;
A
#
# COMPACT_ATOMS: atom_id res chain seq x y z
N MET A 1 -5.81 -14.31 13.13
CA MET A 1 -6.17 -13.10 12.35
C MET A 1 -6.91 -13.50 11.06
N VAL A 2 -8.10 -12.98 10.78
CA VAL A 2 -8.98 -13.48 9.69
C VAL A 2 -8.54 -13.01 8.29
N SER A 3 -8.05 -11.77 8.18
CA SER A 3 -7.53 -11.22 6.92
C SER A 3 -6.46 -12.11 6.29
N ALA A 4 -5.50 -12.60 7.08
CA ALA A 4 -4.42 -13.49 6.61
C ALA A 4 -4.90 -14.88 6.15
N LYS A 5 -6.16 -15.24 6.40
CA LYS A 5 -6.78 -16.47 5.88
C LYS A 5 -7.50 -16.26 4.54
N SER A 6 -7.83 -15.01 4.20
CA SER A 6 -8.77 -14.68 3.12
C SER A 6 -8.13 -13.83 2.02
N ALA A 7 -7.19 -12.96 2.38
CA ALA A 7 -6.44 -12.13 1.43
C ALA A 7 -5.11 -12.80 1.04
N ASP A 8 -4.61 -12.46 -0.14
CA ASP A 8 -3.31 -12.96 -0.63
C ASP A 8 -2.11 -12.24 -0.03
N LEU A 9 -2.30 -10.97 0.35
CA LEU A 9 -1.33 -10.16 1.09
C LEU A 9 -2.06 -9.34 2.15
N VAL A 10 -1.49 -9.32 3.35
CA VAL A 10 -1.90 -8.44 4.44
C VAL A 10 -0.67 -7.69 4.94
N VAL A 11 -0.79 -6.37 5.09
CA VAL A 11 0.22 -5.56 5.76
C VAL A 11 -0.43 -4.93 6.98
N ALA A 12 -0.01 -5.38 8.16
CA ALA A 12 -0.47 -4.85 9.44
C ALA A 12 0.54 -3.80 9.93
N THR A 13 0.03 -2.63 10.34
CA THR A 13 0.89 -1.47 10.59
C THR A 13 0.54 -0.73 11.87
N ASP A 14 1.55 -0.09 12.47
CA ASP A 14 1.38 0.89 13.54
C ASP A 14 2.51 1.93 13.44
N GLY A 15 2.30 3.14 13.98
CA GLY A 15 3.31 4.19 14.06
C GLY A 15 4.28 4.00 15.24
N ASP A 16 3.81 3.35 16.31
CA ASP A 16 4.59 3.03 17.51
C ASP A 16 5.32 1.68 17.35
N THR A 17 6.64 1.71 17.53
CA THR A 17 7.50 0.52 17.46
C THR A 17 7.16 -0.50 18.55
N LYS A 18 6.71 -0.06 19.72
CA LYS A 18 6.31 -0.98 20.80
C LYS A 18 5.00 -1.71 20.46
N ALA A 19 4.07 -1.01 19.81
CA ALA A 19 2.86 -1.64 19.29
C ALA A 19 3.19 -2.68 18.21
N LEU A 20 4.19 -2.42 17.36
CA LEU A 20 4.66 -3.39 16.36
C LEU A 20 5.26 -4.66 16.98
N GLU A 21 6.01 -4.55 18.08
CA GLU A 21 6.52 -5.72 18.81
C GLU A 21 5.38 -6.59 19.33
N LEU A 22 4.36 -5.99 19.94
CA LEU A 22 3.17 -6.69 20.41
C LEU A 22 2.36 -7.29 19.25
N LEU A 23 2.25 -6.57 18.13
CA LEU A 23 1.60 -7.07 16.92
C LEU A 23 2.33 -8.30 16.37
N ALA A 24 3.66 -8.29 16.34
CA ALA A 24 4.46 -9.44 15.90
C ALA A 24 4.23 -10.67 16.80
N GLN A 25 4.14 -10.48 18.12
CA GLN A 25 3.79 -11.55 19.05
C GLN A 25 2.37 -12.09 18.77
N ASN A 26 1.38 -11.20 18.61
CA ASN A 26 0.00 -11.58 18.31
C ASN A 26 -0.12 -12.38 17.01
N VAL A 27 0.65 -11.99 15.99
CA VAL A 27 0.77 -12.71 14.72
C VAL A 27 1.32 -14.12 14.96
N ALA A 28 2.44 -14.24 15.68
CA ALA A 28 3.07 -15.53 15.97
C ALA A 28 2.16 -16.47 16.79
N PHE A 29 1.38 -15.93 17.74
CA PHE A 29 0.46 -16.73 18.56
C PHE A 29 -0.81 -17.18 17.82
N ASN A 30 -1.27 -16.42 16.82
CA ASN A 30 -2.58 -16.64 16.20
C ASN A 30 -2.53 -17.17 14.77
N LEU A 31 -1.34 -17.24 14.16
CA LEU A 31 -1.17 -17.68 12.78
C LEU A 31 -0.12 -18.79 12.70
N SER A 32 -0.43 -19.76 11.84
CA SER A 32 0.50 -20.79 11.38
C SER A 32 0.65 -20.70 9.87
N GLN A 33 1.59 -21.45 9.32
CA GLN A 33 1.72 -21.59 7.87
C GLN A 33 0.46 -22.25 7.27
N PRO A 34 0.04 -21.86 6.05
CA PRO A 34 0.67 -20.87 5.15
C PRO A 34 0.24 -19.41 5.42
N SER A 35 -0.79 -19.18 6.24
CA SER A 35 -1.33 -17.84 6.50
C SER A 35 -0.30 -16.87 7.08
N LEU A 36 0.64 -17.37 7.88
CA LEU A 36 1.73 -16.57 8.43
C LEU A 36 2.58 -15.92 7.32
N ALA A 37 2.83 -16.62 6.20
CA ALA A 37 3.61 -16.07 5.09
C ALA A 37 2.89 -14.95 4.32
N LYS A 38 1.56 -14.82 4.46
CA LYS A 38 0.77 -13.79 3.80
C LYS A 38 0.73 -12.47 4.54
N LEU A 39 1.16 -12.43 5.82
CA LEU A 39 1.08 -11.24 6.66
C LEU A 39 2.47 -10.65 6.92
N ASN A 40 2.63 -9.38 6.57
CA ASN A 40 3.80 -8.57 6.87
C ASN A 40 3.45 -7.54 7.96
N THR A 41 4.39 -7.26 8.85
CA THR A 41 4.32 -6.14 9.78
C THR A 41 5.23 -5.02 9.30
N LYS A 42 4.73 -3.78 9.26
CA LYS A 42 5.51 -2.61 8.83
C LYS A 42 5.18 -1.42 9.71
N ARG A 43 6.16 -0.56 9.96
CA ARG A 43 5.90 0.73 10.60
C ARG A 43 5.18 1.65 9.63
N LEU A 44 4.15 2.34 10.12
CA LEU A 44 3.44 3.36 9.37
C LEU A 44 3.04 4.51 10.29
N GLU A 45 3.82 5.56 10.22
CA GLU A 45 3.38 6.89 10.66
C GLU A 45 2.69 7.58 9.48
N TRP A 46 1.44 8.00 9.64
CA TRP A 46 0.68 8.60 8.55
C TRP A 46 1.36 9.91 8.08
N GLY A 47 1.38 10.12 6.77
CA GLY A 47 2.12 11.20 6.12
C GLY A 47 3.63 10.98 5.98
N ASN A 48 4.21 9.94 6.61
CA ASN A 48 5.63 9.65 6.45
C ASN A 48 5.92 8.94 5.12
N ARG A 49 6.65 9.62 4.23
CA ARG A 49 6.94 9.13 2.88
C ARG A 49 7.77 7.85 2.85
N GLU A 50 8.79 7.73 3.69
CA GLU A 50 9.64 6.54 3.74
C GLU A 50 8.84 5.30 4.14
N HIS A 51 7.99 5.44 5.17
CA HIS A 51 7.10 4.36 5.60
C HIS A 51 6.11 3.94 4.51
N ILE A 52 5.53 4.90 3.79
CA ILE A 52 4.59 4.63 2.68
C ILE A 52 5.29 3.86 1.56
N GLU A 53 6.45 4.31 1.10
CA GLU A 53 7.18 3.64 0.01
C GLU A 53 7.60 2.22 0.41
N ALA A 54 8.07 2.02 1.65
CA ALA A 54 8.42 0.69 2.16
C ALA A 54 7.24 -0.31 2.21
N ILE A 55 6.00 0.19 2.24
CA ILE A 55 4.77 -0.62 2.14
C ILE A 55 4.41 -0.84 0.67
N LYS A 56 4.53 0.18 -0.18
CA LYS A 56 4.30 0.06 -1.63
C LYS A 56 5.27 -0.92 -2.29
N ASP A 57 6.49 -1.06 -1.79
CA ASP A 57 7.45 -2.08 -2.24
C ASP A 57 6.93 -3.51 -2.07
N LEU A 58 6.01 -3.75 -1.13
CA LEU A 58 5.35 -5.05 -0.96
C LEU A 58 4.22 -5.27 -1.98
N ASN A 59 3.64 -4.20 -2.51
CA ASN A 59 2.55 -4.23 -3.48
C ASN A 59 2.41 -2.90 -4.25
N SER A 60 3.11 -2.79 -5.37
CA SER A 60 3.07 -1.61 -6.25
C SER A 60 1.72 -1.41 -6.95
N GLY A 61 0.87 -2.44 -6.94
CA GLY A 61 -0.51 -2.37 -7.44
C GLY A 61 -1.49 -1.68 -6.49
N GLY A 62 -1.03 -1.22 -5.32
CA GLY A 62 -1.89 -0.62 -4.30
C GLY A 62 -2.81 -1.64 -3.62
N PHE A 63 -3.39 -1.24 -2.50
CA PHE A 63 -4.26 -2.07 -1.68
C PHE A 63 -5.73 -1.85 -2.02
N GLU A 64 -6.47 -2.94 -2.19
CA GLU A 64 -7.91 -2.91 -2.48
C GLU A 64 -8.74 -2.51 -1.26
N VAL A 65 -8.24 -2.82 -0.06
CA VAL A 65 -8.92 -2.59 1.21
C VAL A 65 -7.92 -2.02 2.22
N ILE A 66 -8.31 -0.93 2.87
CA ILE A 66 -7.64 -0.39 4.07
C ILE A 66 -8.61 -0.50 5.23
N ILE A 67 -8.14 -1.02 6.36
CA ILE A 67 -8.91 -1.14 7.61
C ILE A 67 -8.18 -0.33 8.68
N GLY A 68 -8.84 0.70 9.20
CA GLY A 68 -8.41 1.44 10.39
C GLY A 68 -9.52 1.38 11.44
N THR A 69 -9.19 0.90 12.64
CA THR A 69 -10.15 0.79 13.75
C THR A 69 -9.90 1.91 14.75
N ASP A 70 -10.93 2.72 15.04
CA ASP A 70 -10.87 3.83 15.99
C ASP A 70 -9.69 4.78 15.77
N VAL A 71 -9.46 5.23 14.52
CA VAL A 71 -8.24 6.00 14.15
C VAL A 71 -8.44 7.52 14.06
N THR A 72 -9.63 8.05 14.29
CA THR A 72 -10.00 9.44 13.93
C THR A 72 -10.07 10.43 15.09
N TYR A 73 -9.57 10.06 16.27
CA TYR A 73 -9.70 10.89 17.48
C TYR A 73 -8.58 11.93 17.65
N ILE A 74 -7.49 11.87 16.86
CA ILE A 74 -6.40 12.87 16.86
C ILE A 74 -6.61 13.80 15.64
N PRO A 75 -7.07 15.05 15.82
CA PRO A 75 -7.39 15.95 14.71
C PRO A 75 -6.22 16.18 13.75
N GLU A 76 -5.01 16.33 14.26
CA GLU A 76 -3.80 16.59 13.49
C GLU A 76 -3.42 15.41 12.58
N ALA A 77 -3.88 14.20 12.93
CA ALA A 77 -3.60 12.97 12.20
C ALA A 77 -4.61 12.70 11.07
N ILE A 78 -5.74 13.41 11.02
CA ILE A 78 -6.81 13.17 10.04
C ILE A 78 -6.32 13.42 8.61
N LEU A 79 -5.68 14.55 8.34
CA LEU A 79 -5.18 14.85 6.99
C LEU A 79 -4.06 13.88 6.56
N PRO A 80 -3.03 13.60 7.40
CA PRO A 80 -2.07 12.54 7.14
C PRO A 80 -2.69 11.16 6.88
N LEU A 81 -3.72 10.77 7.63
CA LEU A 81 -4.43 9.50 7.44
C LEU A 81 -5.01 9.40 6.03
N PHE A 82 -5.74 10.43 5.58
CA PHE A 82 -6.35 10.44 4.25
C PHE A 82 -5.31 10.49 3.11
N SER A 83 -4.22 11.24 3.28
CA SER A 83 -3.16 11.28 2.27
C SER A 83 -2.43 9.94 2.17
N THR A 84 -2.12 9.30 3.30
CA THR A 84 -1.57 7.95 3.34
C THR A 84 -2.50 6.92 2.71
N ALA A 85 -3.79 6.94 3.04
CA ALA A 85 -4.76 6.01 2.46
C ALA A 85 -4.85 6.17 0.93
N LYS A 86 -4.84 7.42 0.43
CA LYS A 86 -4.82 7.71 -1.00
C LYS A 86 -3.59 7.11 -1.70
N GLU A 87 -2.40 7.30 -1.13
CA GLU A 87 -1.16 6.75 -1.70
C GLU A 87 -1.17 5.21 -1.71
N LEU A 88 -1.62 4.59 -0.62
CA LEU A 88 -1.66 3.13 -0.50
C LEU A 88 -2.72 2.47 -1.39
N ILE A 89 -3.81 3.16 -1.73
CA ILE A 89 -4.83 2.66 -2.69
C ILE A 89 -4.39 2.92 -4.14
N SER A 90 -3.57 3.95 -4.38
CA SER A 90 -3.18 4.34 -5.73
C SER A 90 -2.29 3.29 -6.37
N ARG A 91 -2.65 2.88 -7.59
CA ARG A 91 -1.79 2.09 -8.48
C ARG A 91 -0.71 3.00 -9.06
N ASP A 92 0.53 2.54 -9.08
CA ASP A 92 1.57 3.23 -9.84
C ASP A 92 1.17 3.24 -11.32
N ARG A 93 0.96 4.43 -11.89
CA ARG A 93 0.52 4.63 -13.28
C ARG A 93 1.59 4.29 -14.33
N ASN A 94 2.71 3.68 -13.95
CA ASN A 94 3.83 3.41 -14.86
C ASN A 94 3.61 2.23 -15.82
N GLY A 95 2.41 1.64 -15.87
CA GLY A 95 2.04 0.60 -16.82
C GLY A 95 1.04 1.09 -17.87
N GLY A 96 1.51 1.85 -18.87
CA GLY A 96 0.83 1.97 -20.16
C GLY A 96 -0.05 3.19 -20.39
N ASP A 97 0.58 4.31 -20.75
CA ASP A 97 0.07 5.14 -21.85
C ASP A 97 1.25 5.54 -22.73
N GLN A 98 1.80 4.56 -23.46
CA GLN A 98 2.52 4.88 -24.68
C GLN A 98 1.47 5.24 -25.73
N GLY A 99 1.04 6.50 -25.70
CA GLY A 99 0.35 7.11 -26.81
C GLY A 99 1.18 6.91 -28.07
N THR A 100 0.71 6.04 -28.95
CA THR A 100 1.25 5.86 -30.30
C THR A 100 0.95 7.13 -31.11
N SER A 101 1.80 8.14 -30.93
CA SER A 101 1.81 9.35 -31.75
C SER A 101 2.96 9.25 -32.75
N SER A 102 2.79 8.43 -33.79
CA SER A 102 3.63 8.49 -35.00
C SER A 102 2.91 7.92 -36.20
N ASN A 103 1.82 8.57 -36.62
CA ASN A 103 1.38 8.49 -38.02
C ASN A 103 2.10 9.59 -38.80
N SER A 104 3.29 9.27 -39.31
CA SER A 104 3.97 10.06 -40.33
C SER A 104 3.26 9.86 -41.67
N LEU A 105 2.55 10.89 -42.14
CA LEU A 105 2.06 10.97 -43.53
C LEU A 105 3.26 11.14 -44.48
N PRO A 106 3.31 10.42 -45.63
CA PRO A 106 4.36 10.65 -46.62
C PRO A 106 4.10 11.98 -47.35
N TYR A 107 5.08 12.88 -47.29
CA TYR A 107 5.15 14.09 -48.12
C TYR A 107 5.33 13.67 -49.59
N LEU A 108 4.35 13.99 -50.44
CA LEU A 108 4.52 13.99 -51.90
C LEU A 108 5.19 15.29 -52.31
N SER A 109 6.38 15.21 -52.89
CA SER A 109 7.08 16.33 -53.53
C SER A 109 6.43 16.67 -54.89
N PRO A 110 6.09 17.94 -55.17
CA PRO A 110 5.59 18.33 -56.48
C PRO A 110 6.74 18.48 -57.50
N SER A 111 6.38 18.22 -58.76
CA SER A 111 7.23 18.24 -59.96
C SER A 111 7.69 19.63 -60.38
#